data_AF-A0A0M3DBH3-F1
#
_entry.id   AF-A0A0M3DBH3-F1
#
_cell.length_a   1.000
_cell.length_b   1.000
_cell.length_c   1.000
_cell.angle_alpha   90.00
_cell.angle_beta   90.00
_cell.angle_gamma   90.00
#
_symmetry.space_group_name_H-M   'P 1'
#
loop_
_entity.id
_entity.type
_entity.pdbx_description
1 polymer ?
#
loop_
_entity_poly.entity_id
_entity_poly.type
_entity_poly.pdbx_seq_one_letter_code
_entity_poly.pdbx_strand_id
1 'polypeptide(L)'
;MNEMNDLGVEFRFGIPAFRLVLPPGWKAHLPTNAGQQEDVRKASAIFMQAGRPDLDAEFRTMMAQANQGMRRTKVFAIYRQEDVPMEELLPLSITASALDAPDGENLDAWVTEAFRARGAVFLDENLKHIVRWSAETKRPAGAQAIDGVSGRTLTYIIPVPGTLRRKALVFTSTIVIPDGDVIPAEVLDGIELLSDAMISTFAWEQLAEEPAVPATAEEQADRG
;
A
#
# COMPACT_ATOMS: atom_id res chain seq x y z
N MET A 1 22.74 7.61 -3.89
CA MET A 1 23.05 6.33 -3.23
C MET A 1 21.74 5.85 -2.64
N ASN A 2 21.08 4.88 -3.25
CA ASN A 2 19.76 4.42 -2.80
C ASN A 2 19.92 3.78 -1.43
N GLU A 3 19.34 4.40 -0.42
CA GLU A 3 19.26 3.85 0.92
C GLU A 3 18.51 2.50 0.82
N MET A 4 19.06 1.46 1.44
CA MET A 4 18.48 0.12 1.52
C MET A 4 17.90 -0.03 2.92
N ASN A 5 16.68 -0.53 3.05
CA ASN A 5 16.19 -0.95 4.36
C ASN A 5 16.80 -2.31 4.77
N ASP A 6 16.64 -2.70 6.03
CA ASP A 6 17.10 -3.99 6.58
C ASP A 6 16.41 -5.23 5.94
N LEU A 7 15.50 -5.02 4.98
CA LEU A 7 14.92 -6.07 4.13
C LEU A 7 15.65 -6.24 2.78
N GLY A 8 16.69 -5.44 2.51
CA GLY A 8 17.40 -5.44 1.22
C GLY A 8 16.60 -4.81 0.07
N VAL A 9 15.63 -3.94 0.39
CA VAL A 9 14.76 -3.29 -0.59
C VAL A 9 15.27 -1.87 -0.87
N GLU A 10 15.54 -1.55 -2.15
CA GLU A 10 15.66 -0.16 -2.61
C GLU A 10 14.39 0.58 -2.17
N PHE A 11 14.54 1.73 -1.50
CA PHE A 11 13.49 2.43 -0.75
C PHE A 11 12.08 2.44 -1.36
N ARG A 12 11.93 2.39 -2.69
CA ARG A 12 10.64 2.20 -3.37
C ARG A 12 10.71 1.40 -4.68
N PHE A 13 11.72 0.55 -4.89
CA PHE A 13 11.88 -0.24 -6.14
C PHE A 13 11.80 0.61 -7.43
N GLY A 14 12.45 1.78 -7.45
CA GLY A 14 12.41 2.70 -8.60
C GLY A 14 11.06 3.42 -8.80
N ILE A 15 10.17 3.40 -7.81
CA ILE A 15 8.98 4.27 -7.79
C ILE A 15 9.42 5.69 -7.36
N PRO A 16 9.08 6.74 -8.12
CA PRO A 16 9.39 8.12 -7.77
C PRO A 16 8.76 8.54 -6.44
N ALA A 17 9.22 9.66 -5.90
CA ALA A 17 8.58 10.25 -4.75
C ALA A 17 7.16 10.72 -5.07
N PHE A 18 6.28 10.57 -4.09
CA PHE A 18 4.88 10.93 -4.18
C PHE A 18 4.39 11.37 -2.80
N ARG A 19 3.31 12.13 -2.81
CA ARG A 19 2.60 12.57 -1.62
C ARG A 19 1.18 12.03 -1.61
N LEU A 20 0.69 11.79 -0.41
CA LEU A 20 -0.66 11.34 -0.09
C LEU A 20 -1.12 12.11 1.15
N VAL A 21 -2.34 12.63 1.16
CA VAL A 21 -2.93 13.22 2.36
C VAL A 21 -3.48 12.09 3.22
N LEU A 22 -3.02 12.01 4.46
CA LEU A 22 -3.50 11.06 5.44
C LEU A 22 -4.42 11.77 6.44
N PRO A 23 -5.58 11.18 6.78
CA PRO A 23 -6.43 11.72 7.84
C PRO A 23 -5.69 11.74 9.19
N PRO A 24 -6.15 12.53 10.17
CA PRO A 24 -5.64 12.45 11.53
C PRO A 24 -5.65 11.01 12.07
N GLY A 25 -4.60 10.65 12.81
CA GLY A 25 -4.41 9.29 13.34
C GLY A 25 -3.83 8.28 12.34
N TRP A 26 -3.73 8.59 11.04
CA TRP A 26 -3.08 7.72 10.06
C TRP A 26 -1.60 8.01 9.93
N LYS A 27 -0.77 6.96 9.93
CA LYS A 27 0.68 7.09 9.73
C LYS A 27 1.18 6.12 8.66
N ALA A 28 2.25 6.52 8.01
CA ALA A 28 3.00 5.68 7.08
C ALA A 28 4.10 4.93 7.85
N HIS A 29 4.16 3.63 7.63
CA HIS A 29 5.17 2.74 8.19
C HIS A 29 5.96 2.10 7.06
N LEU A 30 7.26 1.95 7.27
CA LEU A 30 8.07 1.12 6.41
C LEU A 30 7.89 -0.35 6.81
N PRO A 31 7.73 -1.27 5.85
CA PRO A 31 7.76 -2.70 6.14
C PRO A 31 9.19 -3.08 6.50
N THR A 32 9.59 -2.98 7.76
CA THR A 32 10.93 -3.37 8.24
C THR A 32 10.82 -4.58 9.16
N ASN A 33 11.90 -5.38 9.23
CA ASN A 33 11.97 -6.48 10.19
C ASN A 33 11.76 -5.98 11.63
N ALA A 34 12.34 -4.82 11.99
CA ALA A 34 12.23 -4.25 13.32
C ALA A 34 10.79 -3.85 13.67
N GLY A 35 10.09 -3.15 12.76
CA GLY A 35 8.68 -2.78 12.97
C GLY A 35 7.77 -4.00 13.08
N GLN A 36 8.02 -5.04 12.27
CA GLN A 36 7.29 -6.30 12.32
C GLN A 36 7.51 -7.05 13.64
N GLN A 37 8.75 -7.11 14.13
CA GLN A 37 9.06 -7.73 15.42
C GLN A 37 8.42 -6.99 16.59
N GLU A 38 8.30 -5.67 16.50
CA GLU A 38 7.59 -4.87 17.49
C GLU A 38 6.10 -5.20 17.52
N ASP A 39 5.45 -5.24 16.35
CA ASP A 39 4.03 -5.61 16.23
C ASP A 39 3.77 -7.02 16.79
N VAL A 40 4.63 -7.99 16.46
CA VAL A 40 4.55 -9.35 17.00
C VAL A 40 4.74 -9.36 18.52
N ARG A 41 5.69 -8.59 19.05
CA ARG A 41 5.94 -8.53 20.49
C ARG A 41 4.74 -7.96 21.25
N LYS A 42 4.14 -6.89 20.73
CA LYS A 42 2.96 -6.26 21.33
C LYS A 42 1.76 -7.21 21.34
N ALA A 43 1.46 -7.85 20.21
CA ALA A 43 0.37 -8.83 20.13
C ALA A 43 0.61 -10.05 21.04
N SER A 44 1.84 -10.56 21.07
CA SER A 44 2.24 -11.68 21.94
C SER A 44 1.99 -11.37 23.41
N ALA A 45 2.33 -10.15 23.87
CA ALA A 45 2.07 -9.73 25.23
C ALA A 45 0.57 -9.72 25.57
N ILE A 46 -0.29 -9.28 24.63
CA ILE A 46 -1.75 -9.26 24.79
C ILE A 46 -2.30 -10.69 24.92
N PHE A 47 -1.90 -11.60 24.03
CA PHE A 47 -2.38 -12.99 24.07
C PHE A 47 -1.94 -13.73 25.33
N MET A 48 -0.72 -13.50 25.78
CA MET A 48 -0.21 -14.09 27.02
C MET A 48 -0.97 -13.57 28.24
N GLN A 49 -1.28 -12.28 28.30
CA GLN A 49 -2.12 -11.70 29.36
C GLN A 49 -3.55 -12.27 29.35
N ALA A 50 -4.09 -12.58 28.17
CA ALA A 50 -5.41 -13.19 28.01
C ALA A 50 -5.42 -14.73 28.23
N GLY A 51 -4.27 -15.36 28.53
CA GLY A 51 -4.17 -16.80 28.70
C GLY A 51 -4.40 -17.60 27.41
N ARG A 52 -4.08 -17.01 26.25
CA ARG A 52 -4.29 -17.58 24.91
C ARG A 52 -2.98 -17.84 24.15
N PRO A 53 -2.09 -18.72 24.64
CA PRO A 53 -0.82 -19.02 23.98
C PRO A 53 -0.99 -19.72 22.62
N ASP A 54 -2.15 -20.35 22.39
CA ASP A 54 -2.56 -20.89 21.09
C ASP A 54 -2.62 -19.80 20.01
N LEU A 55 -3.22 -18.65 20.35
CA LEU A 55 -3.34 -17.51 19.43
C LEU A 55 -1.99 -16.83 19.15
N ASP A 56 -1.05 -16.85 20.10
CA ASP A 56 0.30 -16.31 19.90
C ASP A 56 1.06 -17.08 18.81
N ALA A 57 1.02 -18.42 18.86
CA ALA A 57 1.69 -19.25 17.87
C ALA A 57 1.09 -19.09 16.47
N GLU A 58 -0.23 -19.03 16.38
CA GLU A 58 -0.96 -18.83 15.13
C GLU A 58 -0.68 -17.43 14.55
N PHE A 59 -0.76 -16.37 15.38
CA PHE A 59 -0.46 -15.00 14.95
C PHE A 59 0.97 -14.82 14.42
N ARG A 60 1.97 -15.42 15.09
CA ARG A 60 3.37 -15.40 14.62
C ARG A 60 3.51 -16.04 13.24
N THR A 61 2.78 -17.13 12.98
CA THR A 61 2.81 -17.84 11.71
C THR A 61 2.16 -17.00 10.60
N MET A 62 0.99 -16.42 10.88
CA MET A 62 0.30 -15.50 9.97
C MET A 62 1.19 -14.31 9.62
N MET A 63 1.84 -13.68 10.61
CA MET A 63 2.74 -12.54 10.36
C MET A 63 3.96 -12.93 9.52
N ALA A 64 4.54 -14.11 9.73
CA ALA A 64 5.64 -14.59 8.89
C ALA A 64 5.20 -14.76 7.42
N GLN A 65 4.01 -15.31 7.18
CA GLN A 65 3.45 -15.46 5.83
C GLN A 65 3.13 -14.10 5.19
N ALA A 66 2.51 -13.19 5.94
CA ALA A 66 2.22 -11.83 5.48
C ALA A 66 3.52 -11.10 5.06
N ASN A 67 4.59 -11.26 5.84
CA ASN A 67 5.90 -10.69 5.55
C ASN A 67 6.51 -11.25 4.27
N GLN A 68 6.44 -12.57 4.06
CA GLN A 68 6.88 -13.19 2.83
C GLN A 68 6.07 -12.69 1.63
N GLY A 69 4.75 -12.54 1.80
CA GLY A 69 3.85 -11.94 0.82
C GLY A 69 4.29 -10.53 0.43
N MET A 70 4.46 -9.65 1.41
CA MET A 70 4.89 -8.26 1.22
C MET A 70 6.23 -8.14 0.49
N ARG A 71 7.21 -9.01 0.80
CA ARG A 71 8.49 -9.04 0.08
C ARG A 71 8.32 -9.45 -1.37
N ARG A 72 7.52 -10.51 -1.63
CA ARG A 72 7.25 -11.00 -2.99
C ARG A 72 6.53 -9.95 -3.84
N THR A 73 5.60 -9.21 -3.25
CA THR A 73 4.81 -8.19 -3.94
C THR A 73 5.47 -6.81 -3.93
N LYS A 74 6.72 -6.67 -3.47
CA LYS A 74 7.47 -5.41 -3.47
C LYS A 74 6.75 -4.29 -2.70
N VAL A 75 6.15 -4.61 -1.55
CA VAL A 75 5.55 -3.61 -0.65
C VAL A 75 6.67 -2.79 -0.02
N PHE A 76 6.52 -1.46 -0.04
CA PHE A 76 7.49 -0.53 0.51
C PHE A 76 6.88 0.52 1.46
N ALA A 77 5.55 0.61 1.56
CA ALA A 77 4.89 1.39 2.61
C ALA A 77 3.58 0.73 3.06
N ILE A 78 3.24 0.95 4.33
CA ILE A 78 1.98 0.52 4.96
C ILE A 78 1.37 1.73 5.65
N TYR A 79 0.10 2.01 5.38
CA TYR A 79 -0.67 3.08 6.02
C TYR A 79 -1.74 2.44 6.89
N ARG A 80 -1.79 2.84 8.15
CA ARG A 80 -2.78 2.39 9.13
C ARG A 80 -2.99 3.46 10.21
N GLN A 81 -4.07 3.33 10.97
CA GLN A 81 -4.25 4.15 12.16
C GLN A 81 -3.23 3.78 13.25
N GLU A 82 -2.75 4.78 13.98
CA GLU A 82 -1.90 4.65 15.15
C GLU A 82 -2.40 5.61 16.23
N ASP A 83 -2.26 5.20 17.50
CA ASP A 83 -2.61 6.01 18.67
C ASP A 83 -4.09 6.48 18.71
N VAL A 84 -5.00 5.71 18.09
CA VAL A 84 -6.46 5.95 18.13
C VAL A 84 -7.14 5.08 19.19
N PRO A 85 -8.24 5.56 19.83
CA PRO A 85 -9.09 4.73 20.67
C PRO A 85 -9.61 3.48 19.93
N MET A 86 -9.85 2.38 20.64
CA MET A 86 -10.27 1.12 20.04
C MET A 86 -11.61 1.23 19.31
N GLU A 87 -12.52 2.02 19.87
CA GLU A 87 -13.84 2.34 19.32
C GLU A 87 -13.80 3.17 18.03
N GLU A 88 -12.67 3.83 17.75
CA GLU A 88 -12.42 4.63 16.54
C GLU A 88 -11.48 3.91 15.55
N LEU A 89 -10.98 2.73 15.91
CA LEU A 89 -10.10 1.94 15.08
C LEU A 89 -10.88 1.29 13.95
N LEU A 90 -10.57 1.67 12.73
CA LEU A 90 -11.11 1.07 11.53
C LEU A 90 -10.35 -0.22 11.22
N PRO A 91 -11.04 -1.28 10.74
CA PRO A 91 -10.40 -2.52 10.32
C PRO A 91 -9.78 -2.37 8.92
N LEU A 92 -9.08 -1.25 8.67
CA LEU A 92 -8.51 -0.89 7.37
C LEU A 92 -6.99 -0.73 7.47
N SER A 93 -6.29 -1.31 6.51
CA SER A 93 -4.90 -1.00 6.22
C SER A 93 -4.71 -0.78 4.72
N ILE A 94 -3.73 0.02 4.34
CA ILE A 94 -3.37 0.27 2.94
C ILE A 94 -1.90 -0.06 2.76
N THR A 95 -1.56 -0.83 1.74
CA THR A 95 -0.17 -1.09 1.37
C THR A 95 0.15 -0.41 0.05
N ALA A 96 1.39 0.04 -0.13
CA ALA A 96 1.92 0.54 -1.39
C ALA A 96 3.03 -0.40 -1.88
N SER A 97 2.93 -0.81 -3.15
CA SER A 97 3.92 -1.67 -3.77
C SER A 97 4.25 -1.28 -5.21
N ALA A 98 5.40 -1.75 -5.68
CA ALA A 98 5.82 -1.57 -7.06
C ALA A 98 5.39 -2.76 -7.92
N LEU A 99 4.81 -2.47 -9.08
CA LEU A 99 4.51 -3.44 -10.13
C LEU A 99 5.38 -3.13 -11.35
N ASP A 100 6.11 -4.14 -11.81
CA ASP A 100 6.88 -4.09 -13.06
C ASP A 100 6.18 -4.98 -14.09
N ALA A 101 6.14 -4.53 -15.34
CA ALA A 101 5.72 -5.35 -16.45
C ALA A 101 6.72 -6.49 -16.70
N PRO A 102 6.24 -7.69 -17.07
CA PRO A 102 7.12 -8.79 -17.45
C PRO A 102 7.89 -8.45 -18.74
N ASP A 103 9.15 -8.89 -18.82
CA ASP A 103 9.95 -9.00 -20.05
C ASP A 103 10.01 -7.75 -20.95
N GLY A 104 9.95 -6.55 -20.36
CA GLY A 104 10.03 -5.28 -21.11
C GLY A 104 8.75 -4.87 -21.84
N GLU A 105 7.68 -5.64 -21.67
CA GLU A 105 6.33 -5.28 -22.11
C GLU A 105 5.78 -4.10 -21.30
N ASN A 106 4.59 -3.62 -21.64
CA ASN A 106 3.86 -2.64 -20.84
C ASN A 106 2.72 -3.33 -20.05
N LEU A 107 2.14 -2.61 -19.10
CA LEU A 107 1.06 -3.12 -18.26
C LEU A 107 -0.33 -3.07 -18.94
N ASP A 108 -0.43 -2.75 -20.25
CA ASP A 108 -1.72 -2.49 -20.91
C ASP A 108 -2.61 -3.74 -20.93
N ALA A 109 -2.03 -4.92 -21.18
CA ALA A 109 -2.75 -6.19 -21.17
C ALA A 109 -3.29 -6.51 -19.76
N TRP A 110 -2.47 -6.26 -18.73
CA TRP A 110 -2.84 -6.47 -17.34
C TRP A 110 -3.99 -5.54 -16.91
N VAL A 111 -3.91 -4.26 -17.27
CA VAL A 111 -4.97 -3.27 -16.99
C VAL A 111 -6.25 -3.62 -17.76
N THR A 112 -6.12 -3.99 -19.04
CA THR A 112 -7.25 -4.43 -19.86
C THR A 112 -7.97 -5.62 -19.22
N GLU A 113 -7.22 -6.59 -18.70
CA GLU A 113 -7.78 -7.73 -17.98
C GLU A 113 -8.48 -7.31 -16.69
N ALA A 114 -7.94 -6.34 -15.94
CA ALA A 114 -8.61 -5.79 -14.77
C ALA A 114 -9.98 -5.18 -15.12
N PHE A 115 -10.09 -4.42 -16.22
CA PHE A 115 -11.37 -3.90 -16.71
C PHE A 115 -12.33 -5.01 -17.14
N ARG A 116 -11.85 -6.02 -17.85
CA ARG A 116 -12.68 -7.10 -18.40
C ARG A 116 -13.17 -8.09 -17.34
N ALA A 117 -12.30 -8.50 -16.44
CA ALA A 117 -12.55 -9.64 -15.54
C ALA A 117 -12.76 -9.23 -14.08
N ARG A 118 -12.29 -8.05 -13.66
CA ARG A 118 -12.36 -7.60 -12.26
C ARG A 118 -13.29 -6.41 -12.04
N GLY A 119 -13.98 -5.97 -13.09
CA GLY A 119 -14.88 -4.82 -13.02
C GLY A 119 -14.14 -3.52 -12.70
N ALA A 120 -12.89 -3.37 -13.17
CA ALA A 120 -12.15 -2.16 -12.93
C ALA A 120 -12.81 -0.93 -13.55
N VAL A 121 -12.65 0.20 -12.86
CA VAL A 121 -13.13 1.52 -13.23
C VAL A 121 -12.01 2.54 -13.03
N PHE A 122 -12.17 3.75 -13.56
CA PHE A 122 -11.34 4.87 -13.09
C PHE A 122 -11.85 5.33 -11.73
N LEU A 123 -10.93 5.74 -10.85
CA LEU A 123 -11.27 6.16 -9.48
C LEU A 123 -12.28 7.32 -9.47
N ASP A 124 -12.06 8.32 -10.33
CA ASP A 124 -12.93 9.48 -10.51
C ASP A 124 -12.87 9.93 -11.97
N GLU A 125 -13.89 10.64 -12.45
CA GLU A 125 -13.93 11.18 -13.82
C GLU A 125 -12.76 12.13 -14.12
N ASN A 126 -12.26 12.85 -13.11
CA ASN A 126 -11.11 13.74 -13.20
C ASN A 126 -9.77 13.00 -12.95
N LEU A 127 -9.82 11.77 -12.41
CA LEU A 127 -8.65 10.94 -12.09
C LEU A 127 -8.56 9.70 -12.99
N LYS A 128 -8.70 9.89 -14.31
CA LYS A 128 -8.63 8.81 -15.32
C LYS A 128 -7.28 8.09 -15.43
N HIS A 129 -6.30 8.47 -14.62
CA HIS A 129 -5.00 7.81 -14.55
C HIS A 129 -4.90 6.84 -13.36
N ILE A 130 -5.91 6.79 -12.49
CA ILE A 130 -5.98 5.85 -11.37
C ILE A 130 -7.07 4.82 -11.69
N VAL A 131 -6.66 3.56 -11.87
CA VAL A 131 -7.57 2.42 -12.11
C VAL A 131 -7.86 1.75 -10.78
N ARG A 132 -9.14 1.52 -10.46
CA ARG A 132 -9.64 0.93 -9.21
C ARG A 132 -10.49 -0.30 -9.50
N TRP A 133 -10.40 -1.33 -8.67
CA TRP A 133 -11.45 -2.36 -8.55
C TRP A 133 -11.52 -2.88 -7.12
N SER A 134 -12.62 -3.54 -6.80
CA SER A 134 -12.81 -4.24 -5.53
C SER A 134 -12.86 -5.76 -5.74
N ALA A 135 -12.47 -6.51 -4.71
CA ALA A 135 -12.59 -7.95 -4.66
C ALA A 135 -12.99 -8.37 -3.25
N GLU A 136 -13.90 -9.34 -3.17
CA GLU A 136 -14.21 -10.01 -1.91
C GLU A 136 -13.27 -11.19 -1.72
N THR A 137 -12.58 -11.23 -0.59
CA THR A 137 -11.80 -12.38 -0.18
C THR A 137 -12.70 -13.25 0.70
N LYS A 138 -13.13 -14.38 0.16
CA LYS A 138 -13.89 -15.39 0.91
C LYS A 138 -12.92 -16.31 1.65
N ARG A 139 -13.33 -16.73 2.85
CA ARG A 139 -12.61 -17.72 3.66
C ARG A 139 -12.39 -19.01 2.85
N PRO A 140 -11.16 -19.52 2.75
CA PRO A 140 -10.91 -20.87 2.25
C PRO A 140 -11.57 -21.90 3.17
N ALA A 141 -12.27 -22.89 2.61
CA ALA A 141 -12.90 -23.94 3.42
C ALA A 141 -11.85 -24.68 4.27
N GLY A 142 -12.03 -24.72 5.59
CA GLY A 142 -11.12 -25.39 6.53
C GLY A 142 -9.97 -24.55 7.10
N ALA A 143 -9.94 -23.23 6.85
CA ALA A 143 -8.96 -22.32 7.46
C ALA A 143 -9.07 -22.27 9.00
N GLN A 144 -7.92 -22.22 9.70
CA GLN A 144 -7.82 -22.10 11.16
C GLN A 144 -8.42 -20.76 11.68
N ALA A 145 -8.49 -20.57 13.01
CA ALA A 145 -9.32 -19.53 13.63
C ALA A 145 -8.87 -18.08 13.32
N ILE A 146 -7.58 -17.85 13.10
CA ILE A 146 -7.01 -16.55 12.70
C ILE A 146 -6.82 -16.48 11.16
N ASP A 147 -6.69 -17.61 10.47
CA ASP A 147 -6.60 -17.67 9.00
C ASP A 147 -7.95 -17.42 8.29
N GLY A 148 -9.06 -17.55 9.03
CA GLY A 148 -10.41 -17.33 8.55
C GLY A 148 -10.84 -15.89 8.76
N VAL A 149 -10.40 -14.96 7.93
CA VAL A 149 -10.99 -13.62 7.93
C VAL A 149 -11.51 -13.31 6.54
N SER A 150 -12.82 -13.12 6.43
CA SER A 150 -13.37 -12.57 5.21
C SER A 150 -12.94 -11.11 5.08
N GLY A 151 -12.88 -10.60 3.87
CA GLY A 151 -12.43 -9.23 3.71
C GLY A 151 -12.81 -8.67 2.39
N ARG A 152 -12.69 -7.35 2.30
CA ARG A 152 -12.82 -6.63 1.05
C ARG A 152 -11.50 -5.95 0.75
N THR A 153 -11.05 -6.13 -0.49
CA THR A 153 -9.82 -5.55 -0.97
C THR A 153 -10.15 -4.56 -2.07
N LEU A 154 -9.63 -3.34 -1.95
CA LEU A 154 -9.64 -2.34 -3.02
C LEU A 154 -8.24 -2.26 -3.58
N THR A 155 -8.09 -2.38 -4.89
CA THR A 155 -6.79 -2.21 -5.55
C THR A 155 -6.83 -0.98 -6.44
N TYR A 156 -5.80 -0.16 -6.33
CA TYR A 156 -5.60 1.04 -7.13
C TYR A 156 -4.28 0.94 -7.87
N ILE A 157 -4.27 1.31 -9.15
CA ILE A 157 -3.07 1.32 -9.98
C ILE A 157 -2.85 2.69 -10.56
N ILE A 158 -1.62 3.17 -10.38
CA ILE A 158 -1.17 4.46 -10.85
C ILE A 158 0.11 4.24 -11.68
N PRO A 159 0.11 4.55 -12.99
CA PRO A 159 1.29 4.36 -13.82
C PRO A 159 2.41 5.31 -13.40
N VAL A 160 3.64 4.82 -13.41
CA VAL A 160 4.82 5.65 -13.12
C VAL A 160 5.14 6.51 -14.35
N PRO A 161 5.24 7.84 -14.21
CA PRO A 161 5.59 8.75 -15.30
C PRO A 161 6.92 8.39 -15.96
N GLY A 162 7.04 8.60 -17.26
CA GLY A 162 8.28 8.36 -18.01
C GLY A 162 8.63 6.88 -18.24
N THR A 163 7.87 5.93 -17.68
CA THR A 163 8.16 4.48 -17.82
C THR A 163 7.44 3.82 -18.98
N LEU A 164 6.70 4.57 -19.81
CA LEU A 164 5.87 4.02 -20.89
C LEU A 164 4.93 2.90 -20.40
N ARG A 165 4.37 3.06 -19.20
CA ARG A 165 3.48 2.08 -18.52
C ARG A 165 4.14 0.72 -18.25
N ARG A 166 5.47 0.67 -18.17
CA ARG A 166 6.21 -0.54 -17.77
C ARG A 166 6.33 -0.70 -16.26
N LYS A 167 6.10 0.37 -15.49
CA LYS A 167 6.08 0.35 -14.03
C LYS A 167 4.81 1.05 -13.52
N ALA A 168 4.25 0.54 -12.44
CA ALA A 168 3.13 1.15 -11.75
C ALA A 168 3.31 1.08 -10.23
N LEU A 169 2.71 2.05 -9.54
CA LEU A 169 2.44 2.00 -8.12
C LEU A 169 1.08 1.33 -7.90
N VAL A 170 1.04 0.34 -7.02
CA VAL A 170 -0.19 -0.35 -6.62
C VAL A 170 -0.47 -0.03 -5.17
N PHE A 171 -1.63 0.56 -4.90
CA PHE A 171 -2.18 0.62 -3.55
C PHE A 171 -3.16 -0.53 -3.36
N THR A 172 -3.04 -1.26 -2.26
CA THR A 172 -4.00 -2.29 -1.88
C THR A 172 -4.55 -1.95 -0.51
N SER A 173 -5.83 -1.59 -0.46
CA SER A 173 -6.57 -1.39 0.78
C SER A 173 -7.26 -2.69 1.17
N THR A 174 -7.03 -3.13 2.39
CA THR A 174 -7.60 -4.37 2.92
C THR A 174 -8.47 -4.04 4.12
N ILE A 175 -9.75 -4.35 3.99
CA ILE A 175 -10.75 -4.26 5.05
C ILE A 175 -10.95 -5.66 5.61
N VAL A 176 -10.63 -5.82 6.88
CA VAL A 176 -10.65 -7.09 7.59
C VAL A 176 -12.02 -7.26 8.26
N ILE A 177 -12.74 -8.34 7.98
CA ILE A 177 -14.07 -8.62 8.56
C ILE A 177 -13.95 -9.90 9.40
N PRO A 178 -13.85 -9.76 10.73
CA PRO A 178 -13.71 -10.89 11.65
C PRO A 178 -14.78 -11.97 11.43
N ASP A 179 -14.41 -13.22 11.69
CA ASP A 179 -15.30 -14.37 11.58
C ASP A 179 -16.56 -14.21 12.44
N GLY A 180 -17.73 -14.37 11.81
CA GLY A 180 -19.03 -14.28 12.49
C GLY A 180 -19.60 -12.87 12.61
N ASP A 181 -18.80 -11.85 12.29
CA ASP A 181 -19.25 -10.47 12.23
C ASP A 181 -19.74 -10.10 10.82
N VAL A 182 -20.74 -9.24 10.77
CA VAL A 182 -21.17 -8.56 9.55
C VAL A 182 -20.97 -7.08 9.78
N ILE A 183 -20.01 -6.49 9.09
CA ILE A 183 -19.92 -5.03 9.02
C ILE A 183 -21.13 -4.55 8.20
N PRO A 184 -21.98 -3.64 8.73
CA PRO A 184 -23.09 -3.08 7.98
C PRO A 184 -22.61 -2.51 6.65
N ALA A 185 -23.39 -2.68 5.58
CA ALA A 185 -23.00 -2.27 4.24
C ALA A 185 -22.64 -0.78 4.20
N GLU A 186 -23.37 0.06 4.93
CA GLU A 186 -23.15 1.50 4.99
C GLU A 186 -21.79 1.85 5.65
N VAL A 187 -21.37 1.06 6.64
CA VAL A 187 -20.05 1.23 7.27
C VAL A 187 -18.95 0.79 6.32
N LEU A 188 -19.15 -0.33 5.63
CA LEU A 188 -18.21 -0.83 4.64
C LEU A 188 -18.01 0.18 3.50
N ASP A 189 -19.12 0.70 2.95
CA ASP A 189 -19.11 1.74 1.92
C ASP A 189 -18.40 3.02 2.40
N GLY A 190 -18.58 3.39 3.68
CA GLY A 190 -17.87 4.51 4.29
C GLY A 190 -16.35 4.29 4.38
N ILE A 191 -15.91 3.07 4.72
CA ILE A 191 -14.48 2.71 4.74
C ILE A 191 -13.90 2.69 3.32
N GLU A 192 -14.66 2.20 2.34
CA GLU A 192 -14.25 2.27 0.93
C GLU A 192 -14.11 3.71 0.45
N LEU A 193 -15.08 4.57 0.77
CA LEU A 193 -15.05 5.98 0.43
C LEU A 193 -13.85 6.69 1.07
N LEU A 194 -13.50 6.34 2.31
CA LEU A 194 -12.30 6.87 2.97
C LEU A 194 -11.03 6.46 2.20
N SER A 195 -10.93 5.20 1.80
CA SER A 195 -9.81 4.70 1.00
C SER A 195 -9.71 5.44 -0.34
N ASP A 196 -10.84 5.58 -1.05
CA ASP A 196 -10.92 6.34 -2.30
C ASP A 196 -10.49 7.80 -2.10
N ALA A 197 -10.98 8.45 -1.04
CA ALA A 197 -10.64 9.82 -0.71
C ALA A 197 -9.14 9.98 -0.44
N MET A 198 -8.53 9.08 0.34
CA MET A 198 -7.08 9.09 0.56
C MET A 198 -6.33 8.97 -0.76
N ILE A 199 -6.62 7.94 -1.56
CA ILE A 199 -5.93 7.69 -2.85
C ILE A 199 -6.17 8.81 -3.86
N SER A 200 -7.33 9.46 -3.85
CA SER A 200 -7.63 10.60 -4.73
C SER A 200 -6.71 11.80 -4.53
N THR A 201 -6.09 11.93 -3.35
CA THR A 201 -5.13 13.00 -3.04
C THR A 201 -3.71 12.71 -3.55
N PHE A 202 -3.49 11.55 -4.15
CA PHE A 202 -2.20 11.13 -4.67
C PHE A 202 -1.65 12.16 -5.67
N ALA A 203 -0.36 12.48 -5.51
CA ALA A 203 0.37 13.22 -6.51
C ALA A 203 1.83 12.75 -6.54
N TRP A 204 2.37 12.55 -7.74
CA TRP A 204 3.81 12.44 -7.93
C TRP A 204 4.48 13.74 -7.49
N GLU A 205 5.51 13.64 -6.68
CA GLU A 205 6.41 14.76 -6.46
C GLU A 205 7.24 14.88 -7.73
N GLN A 206 7.25 16.06 -8.37
CA GLN A 206 8.15 16.28 -9.49
C GLN A 206 9.57 15.95 -9.01
N LEU A 207 10.29 15.13 -9.79
CA LEU A 207 11.75 15.19 -9.78
C LEU A 207 12.05 16.66 -10.10
N ALA A 208 12.39 17.44 -9.08
CA ALA A 208 12.87 18.79 -9.31
C ALA A 208 14.12 18.62 -10.19
N GLU A 209 13.99 18.89 -11.49
CA GLU A 209 15.13 19.36 -12.25
C GLU A 209 15.54 20.64 -11.52
N GLU A 210 16.64 20.53 -10.77
CA GLU A 210 17.38 21.67 -10.26
C GLU A 210 17.51 22.64 -11.45
N PRO A 211 16.94 23.86 -11.39
CA PRO A 211 17.02 24.76 -12.52
C PRO A 211 18.50 24.99 -12.78
N ALA A 212 18.95 24.58 -13.98
CA ALA A 212 20.30 24.84 -14.44
C ALA A 212 20.56 26.33 -14.24
N VAL A 213 21.40 26.67 -13.26
CA VAL A 213 21.86 28.03 -13.05
C VAL A 213 22.48 28.44 -14.39
N PRO A 214 21.94 29.45 -15.10
CA PRO A 214 22.57 29.91 -16.32
C PRO A 214 23.96 30.37 -15.93
N ALA A 215 24.98 29.77 -16.54
CA ALA A 215 26.36 30.22 -16.39
C ALA A 215 26.37 31.72 -16.72
N THR A 216 26.59 32.53 -15.68
CA THR A 216 26.76 33.97 -15.82
C THR A 216 27.92 34.20 -16.76
N ALA A 217 27.63 34.93 -17.84
CA ALA A 217 28.61 35.44 -18.78
C ALA A 217 29.57 36.38 -18.04
N GLU A 218 30.72 35.85 -17.63
CA GLU A 218 31.83 36.63 -17.08
C GLU A 218 33.13 36.34 -17.84
N GLU A 219 33.02 36.15 -19.15
CA GLU A 219 34.17 35.93 -20.03
C GLU A 219 34.09 36.78 -21.32
N GLN A 220 33.73 38.06 -21.18
CA GLN A 220 33.94 39.09 -22.22
C GLN A 220 34.17 40.48 -21.59
N ALA A 221 35.19 40.62 -20.75
CA ALA A 221 35.68 41.93 -20.33
C ALA A 221 37.17 41.89 -19.90
N ASP A 222 38.05 41.25 -20.67
CA ASP A 222 39.50 41.48 -20.55
C ASP A 222 40.25 41.28 -21.88
N ARG A 223 39.70 41.88 -22.94
CA ARG A 223 40.42 42.18 -24.19
C ARG A 223 39.92 43.52 -24.74
N GLY A 224 40.39 44.60 -24.14
CA GLY A 224 40.21 45.98 -24.59
C GLY A 224 41.36 46.84 -24.10
#